data_AF-W6NCH3-F1
#
_entry.id   AF-W6NCH3-F1
#
_cell.length_a   1.000
_cell.length_b   1.000
_cell.length_c   1.000
_cell.angle_alpha   90.00
_cell.angle_beta   90.00
_cell.angle_gamma   90.00
#
_symmetry.space_group_name_H-M   'P 1'
#
loop_
_entity.id
_entity.type
_entity.pdbx_description
1 polymer ?
#
loop_
_entity_poly.entity_id
_entity_poly.type
_entity_poly.pdbx_seq_one_letter_code
_entity_poly.pdbx_strand_id
1 'polypeptide(L)'
;MHCKNGKIVVKDKEWGKSFDEHNILDGLLEFFSGRGTDPTLISEALSKLNYVREWFAKQTSFHFYASSLLFVYENDLQKPPNVHLVMIDFSHVFPSNNQLDTNYIAGLNVLHSKMEIILKKFTSTSASQALTH
;
A
#
# COMPACT_ATOMS: atom_id res chain seq x y z
N MET A 1 -2.55 -11.94 0.66
CA MET A 1 -3.15 -13.24 0.24
C MET A 1 -4.20 -12.92 -0.80
N HIS A 2 -4.19 -13.53 -1.97
CA HIS A 2 -5.22 -13.30 -2.99
C HIS A 2 -6.06 -14.56 -3.17
N CYS A 3 -7.33 -14.44 -3.51
CA CYS A 3 -8.13 -15.57 -3.94
C CYS A 3 -8.18 -15.59 -5.47
N LYS A 4 -7.61 -16.61 -6.12
CA LYS A 4 -7.69 -16.81 -7.57
C LYS A 4 -8.39 -18.14 -7.84
N ASN A 5 -9.53 -18.10 -8.53
CA ASN A 5 -10.36 -19.27 -8.84
C ASN A 5 -10.71 -20.12 -7.60
N GLY A 6 -11.04 -19.47 -6.48
CA GLY A 6 -11.37 -20.15 -5.22
C GLY A 6 -10.17 -20.70 -4.44
N LYS A 7 -8.92 -20.46 -4.90
CA LYS A 7 -7.70 -20.85 -4.19
C LYS A 7 -6.98 -19.64 -3.61
N ILE A 8 -6.55 -19.79 -2.36
CA ILE A 8 -5.70 -18.81 -1.68
C ILE A 8 -4.29 -18.89 -2.26
N VAL A 9 -3.79 -17.78 -2.78
CA VAL A 9 -2.42 -17.56 -3.22
C VAL A 9 -1.68 -16.83 -2.12
N VAL A 10 -0.63 -17.47 -1.61
CA VAL A 10 0.31 -16.90 -0.63
C VAL A 10 1.62 -16.66 -1.34
N LYS A 11 2.15 -15.44 -1.21
CA LYS A 11 3.48 -15.06 -1.65
C LYS A 11 4.36 -14.95 -0.43
N ASP A 12 5.55 -15.53 -0.49
CA ASP A 12 6.48 -15.54 0.62
C ASP A 12 7.45 -14.35 0.58
N LYS A 13 8.39 -14.34 1.52
CA LYS A 13 9.43 -13.32 1.61
C LYS A 13 10.37 -13.31 0.41
N GLU A 14 10.59 -14.44 -0.24
CA GLU A 14 11.53 -14.53 -1.38
C GLU A 14 10.89 -13.92 -2.63
N TRP A 15 9.57 -14.09 -2.81
CA TRP A 15 8.82 -13.30 -3.78
C TRP A 15 8.95 -11.80 -3.52
N GLY A 16 8.80 -11.34 -2.26
CA GLY A 16 8.94 -9.92 -1.93
C GLY A 16 10.35 -9.36 -2.20
N LYS A 17 11.40 -10.14 -1.91
CA LYS A 17 12.80 -9.75 -2.17
C LYS A 17 13.17 -9.75 -3.65
N SER A 18 12.34 -10.34 -4.52
CA SER A 18 12.60 -10.31 -5.96
C SER A 18 12.32 -8.94 -6.60
N PHE A 19 11.73 -8.00 -5.83
CA PHE A 19 11.46 -6.64 -6.29
C PHE A 19 12.51 -5.62 -5.84
N ASP A 20 12.75 -4.63 -6.70
CA ASP A 20 13.65 -3.50 -6.55
C ASP A 20 12.94 -2.18 -6.90
N GLU A 21 13.65 -1.06 -6.87
CA GLU A 21 13.12 0.28 -7.15
C GLU A 21 12.49 0.43 -8.56
N HIS A 22 12.91 -0.41 -9.51
CA HIS A 22 12.48 -0.39 -10.89
C HIS A 22 11.20 -1.19 -11.10
N ASN A 23 11.07 -2.35 -10.45
CA ASN A 23 9.96 -3.30 -10.66
C ASN A 23 8.96 -3.40 -9.50
N ILE A 24 9.16 -2.72 -8.36
CA ILE A 24 8.24 -2.76 -7.20
C ILE A 24 6.80 -2.38 -7.56
N LEU A 25 6.62 -1.57 -8.61
CA LEU A 25 5.29 -1.22 -9.10
C LEU A 25 4.51 -2.47 -9.56
N ASP A 26 5.19 -3.46 -10.15
CA ASP A 26 4.56 -4.69 -10.63
C ASP A 26 4.12 -5.57 -9.46
N GLY A 27 4.92 -5.65 -8.39
CA GLY A 27 4.55 -6.35 -7.17
C GLY A 27 3.35 -5.71 -6.47
N LEU A 28 3.32 -4.37 -6.39
CA LEU A 28 2.16 -3.64 -5.86
C LEU A 28 0.92 -3.80 -6.76
N LEU A 29 1.08 -3.77 -8.08
CA LEU A 29 -0.02 -4.03 -9.02
C LEU A 29 -0.57 -5.45 -8.84
N GLU A 30 0.29 -6.46 -8.71
CA GLU A 30 -0.13 -7.84 -8.43
C GLU A 30 -0.91 -7.90 -7.11
N PHE A 31 -0.45 -7.18 -6.07
CA PHE A 31 -1.14 -7.10 -4.77
C PHE A 31 -2.53 -6.48 -4.86
N PHE A 32 -2.65 -5.29 -5.44
CA PHE A 32 -3.92 -4.56 -5.48
C PHE A 32 -4.88 -5.06 -6.56
N SER A 33 -4.42 -5.88 -7.51
CA SER A 33 -5.29 -6.50 -8.52
C SER A 33 -6.02 -7.75 -7.99
N GLY A 34 -5.88 -8.13 -6.72
CA GLY A 34 -6.58 -9.29 -6.13
C GLY A 34 -8.10 -9.19 -6.24
N ARG A 35 -8.63 -7.96 -6.20
CA ARG A 35 -10.04 -7.60 -6.39
C ARG A 35 -10.35 -7.13 -7.83
N GLY A 36 -9.44 -7.39 -8.78
CA GLY A 36 -9.48 -6.78 -10.11
C GLY A 36 -9.04 -5.31 -10.10
N THR A 37 -9.34 -4.60 -11.19
CA THR A 37 -9.01 -3.18 -11.33
C THR A 37 -10.04 -2.33 -10.59
N ASP A 38 -9.80 -2.07 -9.31
CA ASP A 38 -10.71 -1.33 -8.42
C ASP A 38 -10.08 0.02 -8.01
N PRO A 39 -10.40 1.15 -8.69
CA PRO A 39 -9.88 2.46 -8.32
C PRO A 39 -10.28 2.91 -6.90
N THR A 40 -11.44 2.46 -6.41
CA THR A 40 -11.96 2.80 -5.08
C THR A 40 -11.09 2.17 -3.99
N LEU A 41 -10.65 0.91 -4.17
CA LEU A 41 -9.68 0.26 -3.30
C LEU A 41 -8.40 1.09 -3.15
N ILE A 42 -7.83 1.54 -4.28
CA ILE A 42 -6.58 2.31 -4.27
C ILE A 42 -6.77 3.69 -3.63
N SER A 43 -7.90 4.34 -3.90
CA SER A 43 -8.25 5.64 -3.33
C SER A 43 -8.37 5.56 -1.80
N GLU A 44 -9.03 4.53 -1.28
CA GLU A 44 -9.15 4.30 0.17
C GLU A 44 -7.79 3.99 0.81
N ALA A 45 -6.96 3.16 0.17
CA ALA A 45 -5.60 2.87 0.62
C ALA A 45 -4.71 4.12 0.66
N LEU A 46 -4.78 4.98 -0.37
CA LEU A 46 -4.07 6.26 -0.42
C LEU A 46 -4.51 7.21 0.69
N SER A 47 -5.82 7.30 0.95
CA SER A 47 -6.35 8.10 2.05
C SER A 47 -5.74 7.66 3.40
N LYS A 48 -5.73 6.35 3.68
CA LYS A 48 -5.13 5.80 4.90
C LYS A 48 -3.62 6.02 4.97
N LEU A 49 -2.92 5.90 3.84
CA LEU A 49 -1.48 6.17 3.77
C LEU A 49 -1.18 7.65 4.06
N ASN A 50 -2.03 8.56 3.59
CA ASN A 50 -1.89 9.99 3.87
C ASN A 50 -2.02 10.33 5.35
N TYR A 51 -2.93 9.67 6.10
CA TYR A 51 -2.98 9.84 7.55
C TYR A 51 -1.65 9.45 8.23
N VAL A 52 -1.02 8.35 7.81
CA VAL A 52 0.29 7.94 8.34
C VAL A 52 1.36 8.96 7.96
N ARG A 53 1.38 9.43 6.71
CA ARG A 53 2.33 10.45 6.23
C ARG A 53 2.21 11.77 7.00
N GLU A 54 1.00 12.25 7.21
CA GLU A 54 0.74 13.48 7.95
C GLU A 54 1.17 13.37 9.41
N TRP A 55 1.01 12.20 10.02
CA TRP A 55 1.50 11.95 11.37
C TRP A 55 3.05 11.99 11.40
N PHE A 56 3.71 11.28 10.49
CA PHE A 56 5.18 11.29 10.38
C PHE A 56 5.76 12.66 10.05
N ALA A 57 5.03 13.51 9.32
CA ALA A 57 5.45 14.87 8.99
C ALA A 57 5.45 15.82 10.21
N LYS A 58 4.77 15.45 11.31
CA LYS A 58 4.60 16.30 12.50
C LYS A 58 5.27 15.73 13.74
N GLN A 59 5.21 14.41 13.90
CA GLN A 59 5.73 13.74 15.08
C GLN A 59 7.26 13.81 15.13
N THR A 60 7.80 14.08 16.32
CA THR A 60 9.23 14.12 16.58
C THR A 60 9.57 13.41 17.89
N SER A 61 8.72 12.45 18.26
CA SER A 61 8.89 11.66 19.48
C SER A 61 9.66 10.38 19.21
N PHE A 62 9.49 9.79 18.03
CA PHE A 62 9.99 8.45 17.74
C PHE A 62 10.63 8.33 16.36
N HIS A 63 11.70 7.53 16.30
CA HIS A 63 12.25 6.97 15.07
C HIS A 63 11.91 5.48 15.02
N PHE A 64 11.44 5.01 13.87
CA PHE A 64 10.97 3.65 13.63
C PHE A 64 11.91 2.93 12.68
N TYR A 65 12.59 1.90 13.16
CA TYR A 65 13.46 1.07 12.34
C TYR A 65 12.88 -0.33 12.18
N ALA A 66 13.03 -0.90 11.00
CA ALA A 66 12.55 -2.25 10.66
C ALA A 66 11.05 -2.51 10.96
N SER A 67 10.24 -1.45 11.05
CA SER A 67 8.79 -1.56 11.16
C SER A 67 8.15 -1.68 9.77
N SER A 68 6.92 -2.19 9.73
CA SER A 68 6.20 -2.45 8.48
C SER A 68 4.85 -1.74 8.41
N LEU A 69 4.39 -1.48 7.19
CA LEU A 69 2.98 -1.19 6.93
C LEU A 69 2.26 -2.46 6.49
N LEU A 70 1.17 -2.78 7.17
CA LEU A 70 0.31 -3.89 6.82
C LEU A 70 -0.95 -3.39 6.10
N PHE A 71 -1.12 -3.82 4.86
CA PHE A 71 -2.32 -3.59 4.05
C PHE A 71 -3.24 -4.81 4.10
N VAL A 72 -4.52 -4.59 4.36
CA VAL A 72 -5.57 -5.61 4.31
C VAL A 72 -6.80 -5.01 3.63
N TYR A 73 -7.49 -5.78 2.80
CA TYR A 73 -8.74 -5.36 2.17
C TYR A 73 -9.64 -6.57 1.92
N GLU A 74 -10.94 -6.34 1.78
CA GLU A 74 -11.95 -7.34 1.45
C GLU A 74 -11.87 -7.70 -0.04
N ASN A 75 -11.83 -8.98 -0.36
CA ASN A 75 -11.68 -9.49 -1.73
C ASN A 75 -13.02 -9.85 -2.39
N ASP A 76 -14.10 -9.91 -1.63
CA ASP A 76 -15.45 -10.18 -2.14
C ASP A 76 -16.03 -8.95 -2.88
N LEU A 77 -16.18 -9.08 -4.20
CA LEU A 77 -16.69 -8.02 -5.10
C LEU A 77 -18.06 -7.46 -4.69
N GLN A 78 -18.85 -8.21 -3.92
CA GLN A 78 -20.18 -7.78 -3.47
C GLN A 78 -20.16 -6.86 -2.25
N LYS A 79 -19.01 -6.72 -1.57
CA LYS A 79 -18.81 -5.88 -0.39
C LYS A 79 -17.91 -4.68 -0.71
N PRO A 80 -17.91 -3.58 0.06
CA PRO A 80 -16.91 -2.52 -0.13
C PRO A 80 -15.47 -3.01 0.13
N PRO A 81 -14.44 -2.32 -0.40
CA PRO A 81 -13.03 -2.71 -0.25
C PRO A 81 -12.55 -2.82 1.20
N ASN A 82 -13.11 -2.03 2.12
CA ASN A 82 -12.84 -2.09 3.57
C ASN A 82 -11.34 -2.14 3.90
N VAL A 83 -10.59 -1.16 3.40
CA VAL A 83 -9.13 -1.14 3.52
C VAL A 83 -8.73 -0.91 4.97
N HIS A 84 -7.72 -1.64 5.42
CA HIS A 84 -6.99 -1.35 6.65
C HIS A 84 -5.52 -1.17 6.31
N LEU A 85 -4.95 -0.11 6.84
CA LEU A 85 -3.52 0.19 6.76
C LEU A 85 -3.07 0.52 8.16
N VAL A 86 -2.20 -0.32 8.71
CA VAL A 86 -1.70 -0.19 10.07
C VAL A 86 -0.19 -0.35 10.10
N MET A 87 0.46 0.32 11.05
CA MET A 87 1.88 0.10 11.33
C MET A 87 2.03 -1.07 12.31
N ILE A 88 3.03 -1.91 12.05
CA ILE A 88 3.36 -3.08 12.89
C ILE A 88 4.88 -3.16 13.12
N ASP A 89 5.30 -4.10 13.97
CA ASP A 89 6.70 -4.40 14.26
C ASP A 89 7.49 -3.23 14.89
N PHE A 90 7.06 -2.82 16.09
CA PHE A 90 7.67 -1.72 16.86
C PHE A 90 8.84 -2.15 17.76
N SER A 91 9.50 -3.26 17.45
CA SER A 91 10.60 -3.82 18.25
C SER A 91 11.84 -2.92 18.30
N HIS A 92 12.02 -2.06 17.29
CA HIS A 92 13.15 -1.14 17.17
C HIS A 92 12.69 0.32 17.03
N VAL A 93 11.86 0.77 17.96
CA VAL A 93 11.42 2.18 18.06
C VAL A 93 12.21 2.90 19.14
N PHE A 94 12.80 4.03 18.80
CA PHE A 94 13.67 4.80 19.70
C PHE A 94 13.19 6.26 19.81
N PRO A 95 13.45 6.94 20.94
CA PRO A 95 13.22 8.38 21.05
C PRO A 95 14.01 9.15 19.98
N SER A 96 13.37 10.09 19.29
CA SER A 96 14.02 10.83 18.19
C SER A 96 14.61 12.18 18.59
N ASN A 97 14.62 12.53 19.89
CA ASN A 97 15.19 13.77 20.41
C ASN A 97 14.70 15.03 19.66
N ASN A 98 13.37 15.11 19.43
CA ASN A 98 12.71 16.19 18.70
C ASN A 98 13.10 16.29 17.21
N GLN A 99 13.62 15.22 16.62
CA GLN A 99 13.89 15.12 15.18
C GLN A 99 12.80 14.33 14.45
N LEU A 100 12.55 14.71 13.20
CA LEU A 100 11.68 13.96 12.29
C LEU A 100 12.34 12.63 11.89
N ASP A 101 11.52 11.63 11.61
CA ASP A 101 11.98 10.38 11.01
C ASP A 101 12.10 10.52 9.49
N THR A 102 13.18 11.17 9.04
CA THR A 102 13.39 11.45 7.61
C THR A 102 13.51 10.18 6.76
N ASN A 103 14.02 9.08 7.33
CA ASN A 103 14.14 7.80 6.66
C ASN A 103 12.76 7.18 6.41
N TYR A 104 11.92 7.12 7.45
CA TYR A 104 10.56 6.60 7.29
C TYR A 104 9.72 7.48 6.36
N ILE A 105 9.82 8.80 6.49
CA ILE A 105 9.16 9.78 5.61
C ILE A 105 9.56 9.55 4.14
N ALA A 106 10.84 9.33 3.85
CA ALA A 106 11.31 9.06 2.50
C ALA A 106 10.67 7.80 1.91
N GLY A 107 10.62 6.70 2.68
CA GLY A 107 9.95 5.47 2.28
C GLY A 107 8.45 5.64 2.02
N LEU A 108 7.75 6.35 2.90
CA LEU A 108 6.33 6.66 2.72
C LEU A 108 6.04 7.47 1.45
N ASN A 109 6.91 8.44 1.13
CA ASN A 109 6.76 9.26 -0.07
C ASN A 109 6.93 8.43 -1.35
N VAL A 110 7.93 7.53 -1.39
CA VAL A 110 8.10 6.61 -2.52
C VAL A 110 6.88 5.71 -2.68
N LEU A 111 6.40 5.10 -1.59
CA LEU A 111 5.22 4.26 -1.62
C LEU A 111 3.98 5.02 -2.10
N HIS A 112 3.76 6.24 -1.59
CA HIS A 112 2.65 7.09 -2.00
C HIS A 112 2.70 7.39 -3.50
N SER A 113 3.85 7.79 -4.04
CA SER A 113 3.98 8.06 -5.47
C SER A 113 3.70 6.83 -6.35
N LYS A 114 4.12 5.63 -5.91
CA LYS A 114 3.79 4.39 -6.63
C LYS A 114 2.28 4.10 -6.56
N MET A 115 1.64 4.32 -5.41
CA MET A 115 0.18 4.17 -5.25
C MET A 115 -0.61 5.15 -6.13
N GLU A 116 -0.16 6.39 -6.30
CA GLU A 116 -0.78 7.34 -7.24
C GLU A 116 -0.69 6.88 -8.70
N ILE A 117 0.44 6.27 -9.09
CA ILE A 117 0.59 5.68 -10.43
C ILE A 117 -0.40 4.53 -10.63
N ILE A 118 -0.59 3.68 -9.61
CA ILE A 118 -1.56 2.58 -9.66
C ILE A 118 -2.98 3.13 -9.79
N LEU A 119 -3.35 4.15 -8.99
CA LEU A 119 -4.66 4.78 -9.08
C LEU A 119 -4.94 5.31 -10.49
N LYS A 120 -3.97 6.02 -11.09
CA LYS A 120 -4.10 6.52 -12.46
C LYS A 120 -4.33 5.38 -13.46
N LYS A 121 -3.54 4.30 -13.37
CA LYS A 121 -3.71 3.11 -14.22
C LYS A 121 -5.11 2.52 -14.08
N PHE A 122 -5.59 2.34 -12.85
CA PHE A 122 -6.87 1.69 -12.58
C PHE A 122 -8.06 2.53 -13.07
N THR A 123 -7.99 3.85 -12.90
CA THR A 123 -9.00 4.79 -13.41
C THR A 123 -9.06 4.79 -14.94
N SER A 124 -7.91 4.80 -15.62
CA SER A 124 -7.86 4.76 -17.10
C SER A 124 -8.45 3.46 -17.67
N THR A 125 -8.16 2.31 -17.06
CA THR A 125 -8.71 1.02 -17.49
C THR A 125 -10.23 0.93 -17.29
N SER A 126 -10.74 1.46 -16.16
CA SER A 126 -12.17 1.47 -15.87
C SER A 126 -12.95 2.35 -16.87
N ALA A 127 -12.37 3.50 -17.27
CA ALA A 127 -12.98 4.39 -18.27
C ALA A 127 -13.09 3.74 -19.66
N SER A 128 -12.08 2.97 -20.10
CA SER A 128 -12.14 2.27 -21.38
C SER A 128 -13.18 1.14 -21.43
N GLN A 129 -13.45 0.49 -20.30
CA GLN A 129 -14.49 -0.54 -20.18
C GLN A 129 -15.91 0.04 -20.16
N ALA A 130 -16.08 1.27 -19.67
CA ALA A 130 -17.36 1.96 -19.67
C ALA A 130 -17.77 2.54 -21.05
N LEU A 131 -16.81 2.76 -21.96
CA LEU A 131 -17.05 3.29 -23.31
C LEU A 131 -17.36 2.22 -24.38
N THR A 132 -17.27 0.94 -24.02
CA THR A 132 -17.47 -0.20 -24.92
C THR A 132 -18.81 -0.93 -24.74
N HIS A 133 -19.70 -0.37 -23.90
CA HIS A 133 -21.09 -0.79 -23.72
C HIS A 133 -22.03 0.41 -23.91
#